data_AF-W2INB1-F1
#
_entry.id   AF-W2INB1-F1
#
_cell.length_a   1.000
_cell.length_b   1.000
_cell.length_c   1.000
_cell.angle_alpha   90.00
_cell.angle_beta   90.00
_cell.angle_gamma   90.00
#
_symmetry.space_group_name_H-M   'P 1'
#
loop_
_entity.id
_entity.type
_entity.pdbx_description
1 polymer ?
#
loop_
_entity_poly.entity_id
_entity_poly.type
_entity_poly.pdbx_seq_one_letter_code
_entity_poly.pdbx_strand_id
1 'polypeptide(L)'
;MRASHWDIIVIRLTYVDTPKKILRVQVYMYEPLMDEEYHDDLEVVMKGVAKDDEKNIAEKEGIRGFLERWHAATADNVPLIINPVEWIKAPEQPDGSSCGVLGGGSGPQLSYWKHEAANQQCFEE
;
A
#
# COMPACT_ATOMS: atom_id res chain seq x y z
N MET A 1 -24.55 4.12 -11.55
CA MET A 1 -23.99 2.76 -11.41
C MET A 1 -22.50 2.94 -11.21
N ARG A 2 -21.93 2.53 -10.07
CA ARG A 2 -20.47 2.47 -9.91
C ARG A 2 -19.94 1.40 -10.88
N ALA A 3 -18.94 1.75 -11.68
CA ALA A 3 -18.27 0.79 -12.54
C ALA A 3 -17.30 -0.05 -11.71
N SER A 4 -16.96 -1.26 -12.17
CA SER A 4 -15.84 -2.01 -11.58
C SER A 4 -14.57 -1.20 -11.77
N HIS A 5 -13.93 -0.85 -10.66
CA HIS A 5 -12.76 0.01 -10.59
C HIS A 5 -11.60 -0.75 -9.93
N TRP A 6 -10.36 -0.43 -10.33
CA TRP A 6 -9.16 -1.07 -9.81
C TRP A 6 -8.22 -0.01 -9.25
N ASP A 7 -7.90 -0.20 -7.98
CA ASP A 7 -7.00 0.62 -7.20
C ASP A 7 -5.72 -0.13 -6.84
N ILE A 8 -4.67 0.61 -6.46
CA ILE A 8 -3.41 0.03 -6.02
C ILE A 8 -3.03 0.54 -4.63
N ILE A 9 -2.77 -0.40 -3.71
CA ILE A 9 -2.09 -0.17 -2.44
C ILE A 9 -0.75 -0.90 -2.46
N VAL A 10 0.35 -0.16 -2.31
CA VAL A 10 1.70 -0.72 -2.18
C VAL A 10 2.18 -0.58 -0.74
N ILE A 11 2.58 -1.70 -0.15
CA ILE A 11 3.12 -1.76 1.21
C ILE A 11 4.61 -2.08 1.13
N ARG A 12 5.45 -1.12 1.52
CA ARG A 12 6.90 -1.30 1.61
C ARG A 12 7.29 -1.58 3.06
N LEU A 13 7.86 -2.76 3.28
CA LEU A 13 8.41 -3.19 4.56
C LEU A 13 9.91 -2.91 4.61
N THR A 14 10.41 -2.31 5.69
CA THR A 14 11.84 -2.03 5.87
C THR A 14 12.24 -2.26 7.32
N TYR A 15 13.19 -3.16 7.54
CA TYR A 15 13.86 -3.27 8.83
C TYR A 15 14.94 -2.19 8.94
N VAL A 16 14.92 -1.45 10.06
CA VAL A 16 15.95 -0.49 10.41
C VAL A 16 16.67 -0.99 11.66
N ASP A 17 17.97 -1.24 11.55
CA ASP A 17 18.79 -1.89 12.58
C ASP A 17 19.64 -0.89 13.39
N THR A 18 19.05 0.20 13.89
CA THR A 18 19.75 1.14 14.78
C THR A 18 18.79 1.99 15.62
N PRO A 19 18.88 2.02 16.98
CA PRO A 19 19.63 1.14 17.91
C PRO A 19 18.86 -0.11 18.38
N LYS A 20 17.59 -0.24 18.01
CA LYS A 20 16.79 -1.48 18.13
C LYS A 20 16.23 -1.79 16.75
N LYS A 21 16.09 -3.07 16.42
CA LYS A 21 15.42 -3.51 15.19
C LYS A 21 13.98 -3.00 15.20
N ILE A 22 13.60 -2.22 14.21
CA ILE A 22 12.25 -1.67 14.02
C ILE A 22 11.77 -2.10 12.64
N LEU A 23 10.52 -2.55 12.53
CA LEU A 23 9.86 -2.71 11.24
C LEU A 23 9.12 -1.42 10.90
N ARG A 24 9.58 -0.74 9.84
CA ARG A 24 8.87 0.40 9.25
C ARG A 24 8.02 -0.07 8.08
N VAL A 25 6.80 0.43 8.03
CA VAL A 25 5.85 0.23 6.94
C VAL A 25 5.59 1.58 6.30
N GLN A 26 5.93 1.72 5.02
CA GLN A 26 5.45 2.82 4.20
C GLN A 26 4.30 2.31 3.33
N VAL A 27 3.20 3.05 3.32
CA VAL A 27 2.02 2.73 2.52
C VAL A 27 1.91 3.76 1.42
N TYR A 28 1.73 3.28 0.20
CA TYR A 28 1.44 4.10 -0.95
C TYR A 28 0.07 3.72 -1.51
N MET A 29 -0.72 4.72 -1.86
CA MET A 29 -2.01 4.51 -2.53
C MET A 29 -2.03 5.24 -3.86
N TYR A 30 -2.71 4.63 -4.82
CA TYR A 30 -2.88 5.18 -6.14
C TYR A 30 -4.27 4.82 -6.67
N GLU A 31 -5.01 5.86 -7.01
CA GLU A 31 -6.33 5.83 -7.64
C GLU A 31 -6.18 6.48 -9.03
N PRO A 32 -6.27 5.70 -10.13
CA PRO A 32 -5.96 6.20 -11.47
C PRO A 32 -6.95 7.19 -12.08
N LEU A 33 -8.20 7.26 -11.59
CA LEU A 33 -9.26 8.14 -12.09
C LEU A 33 -9.30 9.50 -11.37
N MET A 34 -8.48 9.68 -10.33
CA MET A 34 -8.44 10.84 -9.43
C MET A 34 -9.82 11.28 -8.91
N ASP A 35 -10.73 10.34 -8.71
CA ASP A 35 -12.09 10.57 -8.24
C ASP A 35 -12.17 10.45 -6.72
N GLU A 36 -12.76 11.46 -6.09
CA GLU A 36 -12.81 11.59 -4.63
C GLU A 36 -13.56 10.43 -3.96
N GLU A 37 -14.54 9.83 -4.64
CA GLU A 37 -15.34 8.73 -4.10
C GLU A 37 -14.52 7.43 -4.01
N TYR A 38 -13.68 7.15 -5.02
CA TYR A 38 -12.76 5.99 -4.99
C TYR A 38 -11.56 6.22 -4.07
N HIS A 39 -11.09 7.47 -3.93
CA HIS A 39 -10.11 7.83 -2.92
C HIS A 39 -10.62 7.52 -1.50
N ASP A 40 -11.85 7.89 -1.17
CA ASP A 40 -12.45 7.61 0.13
C ASP A 40 -12.60 6.10 0.38
N ASP A 41 -13.00 5.33 -0.64
CA ASP A 41 -13.11 3.86 -0.56
C ASP A 41 -11.74 3.21 -0.24
N LEU A 42 -10.66 3.68 -0.88
CA LEU A 42 -9.28 3.23 -0.59
C LEU A 42 -8.84 3.52 0.86
N GLU A 43 -9.22 4.69 1.39
CA GLU A 43 -8.97 5.00 2.80
C GLU A 43 -9.72 4.05 3.74
N VAL A 44 -10.96 3.69 3.40
CA VAL A 44 -11.74 2.70 4.15
C VAL A 44 -11.08 1.33 4.12
N VAL A 45 -10.59 0.87 2.96
CA VAL A 45 -9.83 -0.40 2.86
C VAL A 45 -8.58 -0.39 3.73
N MET A 46 -7.90 0.75 3.82
CA MET A 46 -6.70 0.89 4.66
C MET A 46 -7.01 0.93 6.16
N LYS A 47 -7.99 1.74 6.56
CA LYS A 47 -8.34 1.97 7.97
C LYS A 47 -9.18 0.84 8.56
N GLY A 48 -10.01 0.20 7.75
CA GLY A 48 -11.08 -0.68 8.19
C GLY A 48 -12.36 0.09 8.55
N VAL A 49 -13.44 -0.65 8.80
CA VAL A 49 -14.77 -0.10 9.15
C VAL A 49 -15.06 -0.37 10.63
N ALA A 50 -15.73 0.56 11.30
CA ALA A 50 -16.15 0.40 12.69
C ALA A 50 -17.02 -0.86 12.90
N LYS A 51 -16.86 -1.50 14.06
CA LYS A 51 -17.48 -2.78 14.40
C LYS A 51 -18.94 -2.58 14.82
N ASP A 52 -19.82 -2.41 13.85
CA ASP A 52 -21.25 -2.28 14.13
C ASP A 52 -21.98 -3.63 14.02
N ASP A 53 -21.29 -4.68 13.55
CA ASP A 53 -21.84 -6.03 13.36
C ASP A 53 -20.74 -7.09 13.46
N GLU A 54 -20.90 -8.06 14.36
CA GLU A 54 -19.87 -9.04 14.76
C GLU A 54 -19.58 -10.15 13.71
N LYS A 55 -20.30 -10.18 12.58
CA LYS A 55 -20.30 -11.35 11.69
C LYS A 55 -19.17 -11.43 10.67
N ASN A 56 -18.41 -10.37 10.41
CA ASN A 56 -17.27 -10.38 9.47
C ASN A 56 -16.11 -9.51 9.99
N ILE A 57 -15.25 -10.11 10.82
CA ILE A 57 -14.12 -9.41 11.45
C ILE A 57 -13.02 -9.07 10.43
N ALA A 58 -12.77 -9.94 9.44
CA ALA A 58 -11.67 -9.78 8.47
C ALA A 58 -11.90 -8.65 7.46
N GLU A 59 -13.13 -8.47 6.96
CA GLU A 59 -13.47 -7.38 6.02
C GLU A 59 -13.46 -6.00 6.69
N LYS A 60 -13.65 -5.97 8.02
CA LYS A 60 -13.68 -4.73 8.82
C LYS A 60 -12.33 -4.32 9.38
N GLU A 61 -11.38 -5.24 9.43
CA GLU A 61 -10.05 -5.02 10.03
C GLU A 61 -9.23 -3.98 9.25
N GLY A 62 -9.42 -3.92 7.93
CA GLY A 62 -8.59 -3.14 7.04
C GLY A 62 -7.13 -3.61 7.00
N ILE A 63 -6.36 -3.03 6.10
CA ILE A 63 -4.94 -3.37 5.94
C ILE A 63 -4.14 -3.01 7.19
N ARG A 64 -4.47 -1.89 7.85
CA ARG A 64 -3.79 -1.47 9.07
C ARG A 64 -3.93 -2.51 10.18
N GLY A 65 -5.15 -2.95 10.47
CA GLY A 65 -5.38 -3.95 11.52
C GLY A 65 -4.68 -5.27 11.20
N PHE A 66 -4.71 -5.69 9.93
CA PHE A 66 -3.99 -6.88 9.49
C PHE A 66 -2.49 -6.77 9.75
N LEU A 67 -1.85 -5.65 9.40
CA LEU A 67 -0.42 -5.42 9.62
C LEU A 67 -0.06 -5.46 11.10
N GLU A 68 -0.86 -4.81 11.94
CA GLU A 68 -0.65 -4.79 13.39
C GLU A 68 -0.78 -6.20 14.00
N ARG A 69 -1.82 -6.96 13.61
CA ARG A 69 -2.04 -8.33 14.08
C ARG A 69 -0.99 -9.31 13.56
N TRP A 70 -0.65 -9.23 12.27
CA TRP A 70 0.40 -10.04 11.65
C TRP A 70 1.74 -9.79 12.33
N HIS A 71 2.10 -8.53 12.56
CA HIS A 71 3.33 -8.17 13.23
C HIS A 71 3.36 -8.69 14.68
N ALA A 72 2.28 -8.51 15.44
CA ALA A 72 2.18 -9.03 16.81
C ALA A 72 2.35 -10.56 16.89
N ALA A 73 1.86 -11.29 15.88
CA ALA A 73 1.98 -12.74 15.82
C ALA A 73 3.37 -13.23 15.39
N THR A 74 4.17 -12.39 14.73
CA THR A 74 5.44 -12.81 14.08
C THR A 74 6.68 -12.18 14.70
N ALA A 75 6.56 -11.04 15.38
CA ALA A 75 7.67 -10.28 15.92
C ALA A 75 7.24 -9.43 17.14
N ASP A 76 6.77 -10.08 18.20
CA ASP A 76 6.24 -9.47 19.43
C ASP A 76 7.17 -8.44 20.13
N ASN A 77 8.49 -8.57 19.93
CA ASN A 77 9.52 -7.73 20.54
C ASN A 77 10.15 -6.70 19.59
N VAL A 78 9.65 -6.56 18.36
CA VAL A 78 10.10 -5.57 17.39
C VAL A 78 9.09 -4.41 17.38
N PRO A 79 9.48 -3.13 17.48
CA PRO A 79 8.52 -2.06 17.29
C PRO A 79 8.04 -2.00 15.83
N LEU A 80 6.73 -1.87 15.64
CA LEU A 80 6.10 -1.58 14.35
C LEU A 80 5.86 -0.07 14.24
N ILE A 81 6.29 0.54 13.14
CA ILE A 81 5.96 1.91 12.79
C ILE A 81 5.28 1.91 11.42
N ILE A 82 4.00 2.25 11.38
CA ILE A 82 3.27 2.49 10.15
C ILE A 82 3.28 4.00 9.89
N ASN A 83 3.97 4.43 8.84
CA ASN A 83 4.03 5.83 8.45
C ASN A 83 2.67 6.29 7.89
N PRO A 84 2.42 7.61 7.82
CA PRO A 84 1.29 8.15 7.07
C PRO A 84 1.27 7.63 5.63
N VAL A 85 0.07 7.43 5.10
CA VAL A 85 -0.16 7.05 3.71
C VAL A 85 0.38 8.15 2.79
N GLU A 86 1.07 7.72 1.73
CA GLU A 86 1.50 8.60 0.64
C GLU A 86 0.66 8.33 -0.60
N TRP A 87 0.00 9.37 -1.12
CA TRP A 87 -0.73 9.30 -2.38
C TRP A 87 0.23 9.49 -3.54
N ILE A 88 0.36 8.47 -4.39
CA ILE A 88 1.24 8.50 -5.55
C ILE A 88 0.65 9.46 -6.59
N LYS A 89 1.41 10.51 -6.92
CA LYS A 89 1.14 11.35 -8.08
C LYS A 89 1.66 10.64 -9.33
N ALA A 90 0.82 9.81 -9.94
CA ALA A 90 1.11 9.08 -11.18
C ALA A 90 0.17 9.53 -12.32
N PRO A 91 0.47 9.20 -13.60
CA PRO A 91 -0.37 9.60 -14.72
C PRO A 91 -1.82 9.15 -14.56
N GLU A 92 -2.73 10.05 -14.88
CA GLU A 92 -4.17 9.77 -14.87
C GLU A 92 -4.53 8.82 -16.02
N GLN A 93 -5.49 7.94 -15.79
CA GLN A 93 -6.05 7.17 -16.87
C GLN A 93 -6.93 8.02 -17.78
N PRO A 94 -6.77 7.93 -19.11
CA PRO A 94 -7.60 8.67 -20.04
C PRO A 94 -9.03 8.11 -20.15
N ASP A 95 -9.28 6.89 -19.65
CA ASP A 95 -10.60 6.25 -19.69
C ASP A 95 -10.84 5.27 -18.53
N GLY A 96 -12.13 4.99 -18.27
CA GLY A 96 -12.61 4.10 -17.21
C GLY A 96 -12.50 2.59 -17.50
N SER A 97 -11.79 2.20 -18.56
CA SER A 97 -11.62 0.79 -18.98
C SER A 97 -10.17 0.30 -18.91
N SER A 98 -9.20 1.20 -18.78
CA SER A 98 -7.77 0.89 -18.81
C SER A 98 -7.15 0.48 -17.47
N CYS A 99 -7.96 0.26 -16.42
CA CYS A 99 -7.43 0.09 -15.05
C CYS A 99 -6.56 -1.16 -14.88
N GLY A 100 -6.84 -2.21 -15.64
CA GLY A 100 -6.02 -3.41 -15.69
C GLY A 100 -4.71 -3.26 -16.48
N VAL A 101 -4.59 -2.29 -17.39
CA VAL A 101 -3.40 -2.14 -18.27
C VAL A 101 -2.28 -1.38 -17.56
N LEU A 102 -2.62 -0.41 -16.69
CA LEU A 102 -1.64 0.20 -15.78
C LEU A 102 -1.23 -0.75 -14.65
N GLY A 103 -2.12 -1.64 -14.20
CA GLY A 103 -1.81 -2.69 -13.24
C GLY A 103 -1.10 -3.93 -13.85
N GLY A 104 -1.16 -4.11 -15.17
CA GLY A 104 -0.92 -5.42 -15.80
C GLY A 104 -0.45 -5.37 -17.26
N GLY A 105 0.57 -4.56 -17.56
CA GLY A 105 1.58 -4.84 -18.60
C GLY A 105 1.19 -4.69 -20.09
N SER A 106 1.82 -3.73 -20.77
CA SER A 106 2.71 -3.97 -21.94
C SER A 106 3.17 -2.64 -22.57
N GLY A 107 4.49 -2.42 -22.67
CA GLY A 107 5.11 -1.27 -23.36
C GLY A 107 5.78 -0.25 -22.43
N PRO A 108 6.86 0.42 -22.84
CA PRO A 108 8.03 0.72 -22.01
C PRO A 108 7.84 1.95 -21.11
N GLN A 109 7.17 1.82 -19.96
CA GLN A 109 7.11 2.94 -19.01
C GLN A 109 7.15 2.58 -17.52
N LEU A 110 7.03 1.29 -17.16
CA LEU A 110 7.34 0.81 -15.80
C LEU A 110 8.85 0.69 -15.52
N SER A 111 9.69 0.82 -16.55
CA SER A 111 11.16 0.83 -16.40
C SER A 111 11.71 2.10 -15.78
N TYR A 112 10.94 3.18 -15.68
CA TYR A 112 11.41 4.47 -15.15
C TYR A 112 11.30 4.63 -13.62
N TRP A 113 10.61 3.73 -12.90
CA TRP A 113 10.52 3.77 -11.44
C TRP A 113 11.51 2.82 -10.73
N LYS A 114 12.50 2.33 -11.46
CA LYS A 114 13.65 1.59 -10.90
C LYS A 114 14.85 2.50 -10.57
N HIS A 115 14.74 3.82 -10.75
CA HIS A 115 15.80 4.77 -10.44
C HIS A 115 15.51 5.53 -9.14
N GLU A 116 16.54 5.65 -8.30
CA GLU A 116 16.56 6.33 -6.98
C GLU A 116 16.15 5.53 -5.73
N ALA A 117 16.59 4.28 -5.67
CA ALA A 117 17.07 3.72 -4.40
C ALA A 117 18.44 3.06 -4.59
N ALA A 118 19.34 3.76 -5.29
CA ALA A 118 20.76 3.49 -5.20
C ALA A 118 21.29 4.16 -3.93
N ASN A 119 21.37 3.42 -2.84
CA ASN A 119 22.45 3.64 -1.90
C ASN A 119 23.36 2.42 -1.99
N GLN A 120 24.54 2.66 -2.57
CA GLN A 120 25.64 1.72 -2.64
C GLN A 120 25.99 1.23 -1.23
N GLN A 121 26.09 -0.09 -1.06
CA GLN A 121 27.34 -0.68 -0.61
C GLN A 121 27.37 -2.16 -0.98
N CYS A 122 28.27 -2.47 -1.90
CA CYS A 122 28.71 -3.81 -2.19
C CYS A 122 29.35 -4.39 -0.93
N PHE A 123 28.99 -5.61 -0.56
CA PHE A 123 29.92 -6.49 0.15
C PHE A 123 30.23 -7.62 -0.82
N GLU A 124 31.47 -7.58 -1.33
CA GLU A 124 32.13 -8.70 -1.98
C GLU A 124 32.52 -9.72 -0.91
N GLU A 125 32.27 -11.00 -1.21
CA GLU A 125 33.23 -12.08 -0.96
C GLU A 125 33.38 -12.88 -2.26
#